data_AF-A0A532CDS8-F1
#
_entry.id   AF-A0A532CDS8-F1
#
_cell.length_a   1.000
_cell.length_b   1.000
_cell.length_c   1.000
_cell.angle_alpha   90.00
_cell.angle_beta   90.00
_cell.angle_gamma   90.00
#
_symmetry.space_group_name_H-M   'P 1'
#
loop_
_entity.id
_entity.type
_entity.pdbx_description
1 polymer ?
#
loop_
_entity_poly.entity_id
_entity_poly.type
_entity_poly.pdbx_seq_one_letter_code
_entity_poly.pdbx_strand_id
1 'polypeptide(L)'
;MQTLDIHRPEMPNLQFVLLVTALCTSRLTAINIPYALRATIFNRCWTLIHDSPPPGRPEERVLDLRPWTELTVEAMAETIRVALMEAEIQTLAWDHAPSEPTNTSTPEATPLIERLAQLYPRPPEETDSDQTADAVPR
;
A
#
# COMPACT_ATOMS: atom_id res chain seq x y z
N MET A 1 10.57 -5.43 -7.44
CA MET A 1 10.99 -5.21 -6.05
C MET A 1 10.97 -3.72 -5.72
N GLN A 2 10.14 -3.33 -4.77
CA GLN A 2 9.97 -1.95 -4.28
C GLN A 2 10.59 -1.84 -2.87
N THR A 3 11.11 -0.66 -2.54
CA THR A 3 11.72 -0.40 -1.23
C THR A 3 11.28 0.93 -0.64
N LEU A 4 11.34 1.05 0.69
CA LEU A 4 11.06 2.27 1.43
C LEU A 4 11.98 2.38 2.65
N ASP A 5 12.72 3.49 2.77
CA ASP A 5 13.44 3.85 4.00
C ASP A 5 12.44 4.39 5.04
N ILE A 6 12.38 3.80 6.22
CA ILE A 6 11.37 4.16 7.23
C ILE A 6 11.68 5.50 7.93
N HIS A 7 12.94 5.95 7.87
CA HIS A 7 13.39 7.21 8.45
C HIS A 7 13.27 8.37 7.46
N ARG A 8 13.47 8.07 6.17
CA ARG A 8 13.34 9.04 5.07
C ARG A 8 12.41 8.50 3.99
N PRO A 9 11.11 8.38 4.29
CA PRO A 9 10.16 7.81 3.34
C PRO A 9 9.81 8.78 2.19
N GLU A 10 10.30 10.03 2.22
CA GLU A 10 10.02 11.08 1.22
C GLU A 10 8.52 11.25 0.91
N MET A 11 7.66 10.99 1.91
CA MET A 11 6.21 11.08 1.81
C MET A 11 5.59 11.55 3.14
N PRO A 12 4.37 12.13 3.10
CA PRO A 12 3.66 12.54 4.31
C PRO A 12 3.34 11.36 5.24
N ASN A 13 3.25 11.61 6.55
CA ASN A 13 2.93 10.59 7.56
C ASN A 13 1.63 9.83 7.23
N LEU A 14 0.60 10.51 6.71
CA LEU A 14 -0.65 9.86 6.31
C LEU A 14 -0.41 8.78 5.24
N GLN A 15 0.35 9.11 4.20
CA GLN A 15 0.68 8.17 3.12
C GLN A 15 1.55 7.02 3.64
N PHE A 16 2.51 7.33 4.50
CA PHE A 16 3.36 6.33 5.15
C PHE A 16 2.54 5.33 5.98
N VAL A 17 1.66 5.82 6.86
CA VAL A 17 0.81 4.97 7.71
C VAL A 17 -0.10 4.09 6.86
N LEU A 18 -0.78 4.67 5.86
CA LEU A 18 -1.68 3.91 4.98
C LEU A 18 -0.94 2.82 4.20
N LEU A 19 0.24 3.14 3.65
CA LEU A 19 1.06 2.18 2.92
C LEU A 19 1.49 1.02 3.82
N VAL A 20 2.12 1.31 4.96
CA VAL A 20 2.67 0.26 5.84
C VAL A 20 1.55 -0.59 6.45
N THR A 21 0.43 0.02 6.83
CA THR A 21 -0.72 -0.73 7.38
C THR A 21 -1.39 -1.60 6.32
N ALA A 22 -1.49 -1.13 5.07
CA ALA A 22 -1.94 -1.95 3.94
C ALA A 22 -0.98 -3.12 3.66
N LEU A 23 0.33 -2.90 3.73
CA LEU A 23 1.32 -3.99 3.61
C LEU A 23 1.16 -5.01 4.75
N CYS A 24 0.84 -4.56 5.96
CA CYS A 24 0.61 -5.43 7.11
C CYS A 24 -0.64 -6.31 6.98
N THR A 25 -1.68 -5.83 6.31
CA THR A 25 -2.93 -6.59 6.08
C THR A 25 -2.97 -7.28 4.72
N SER A 26 -2.01 -6.99 3.85
CA SER A 26 -1.86 -7.64 2.55
C SER A 26 -1.57 -9.14 2.67
N ARG A 27 -1.94 -9.86 1.62
CA ARG A 27 -1.58 -11.28 1.44
C ARG A 27 -0.21 -11.46 0.78
N LEU A 28 0.60 -10.41 0.70
CA LEU A 28 1.94 -10.49 0.11
C LEU A 28 2.80 -11.46 0.93
N THR A 29 3.43 -12.38 0.22
CA THR A 29 4.40 -13.33 0.75
C THR A 29 5.83 -12.82 0.60
N ALA A 30 6.11 -12.08 -0.48
CA ALA A 30 7.39 -11.42 -0.73
C ALA A 30 7.41 -10.04 -0.05
N ILE A 31 7.45 -10.02 1.28
CA ILE A 31 7.66 -8.82 2.09
C ILE A 31 8.59 -9.13 3.26
N ASN A 32 9.52 -8.23 3.58
CA ASN A 32 10.48 -8.42 4.67
C ASN A 32 9.93 -8.12 6.08
N ILE A 33 8.60 -8.07 6.24
CA ILE A 33 7.93 -7.92 7.54
C ILE A 33 7.31 -9.27 7.94
N PRO A 34 7.80 -9.93 9.00
CA PRO A 34 7.23 -11.18 9.49
C PRO A 34 5.73 -11.03 9.83
N TYR A 35 4.94 -12.08 9.59
CA TYR A 35 3.48 -12.05 9.83
C TYR A 35 3.10 -11.61 11.26
N ALA A 36 3.82 -12.11 12.27
CA ALA A 36 3.57 -11.73 13.66
C ALA A 36 3.83 -10.23 13.93
N LEU A 37 4.85 -9.65 13.26
CA LEU A 37 5.13 -8.23 13.35
C LEU A 37 4.08 -7.41 12.60
N ARG A 38 3.65 -7.85 11.41
CA ARG A 38 2.54 -7.22 10.67
C ARG A 38 1.27 -7.12 11.52
N ALA A 39 0.90 -8.21 12.19
CA ALA A 39 -0.23 -8.22 13.10
C ALA A 39 -0.03 -7.27 14.31
N THR A 40 1.16 -7.28 14.91
CA THR A 40 1.50 -6.38 16.03
C THR A 40 1.39 -4.91 15.64
N ILE A 41 1.96 -4.52 14.50
CA ILE A 41 1.88 -3.15 13.98
C ILE A 41 0.43 -2.73 13.79
N PHE A 42 -0.36 -3.54 13.07
CA PHE A 42 -1.77 -3.23 12.83
C PHE A 42 -2.54 -3.09 14.15
N ASN A 43 -2.36 -4.02 15.09
CA ASN A 43 -3.07 -4.00 16.36
C ASN A 43 -2.72 -2.76 17.20
N ARG A 44 -1.45 -2.37 17.25
CA ARG A 44 -1.01 -1.16 17.97
C ARG A 44 -1.64 0.09 17.34
N CYS A 45 -1.62 0.20 16.01
CA CYS A 45 -2.27 1.30 15.30
C CYS A 45 -3.80 1.31 15.54
N TRP A 46 -4.44 0.14 15.50
CA TRP A 46 -5.89 0.00 15.75
C TRP A 46 -6.29 0.54 17.12
N THR A 47 -5.54 0.21 18.17
CA THR A 47 -5.82 0.66 19.56
C THR A 47 -5.66 2.16 19.78
N LEU A 48 -5.00 2.89 18.87
CA LEU A 48 -4.91 4.35 18.96
C LEU A 48 -6.22 5.05 18.58
N ILE A 49 -7.08 4.38 17.82
CA ILE A 49 -8.28 4.97 17.22
C ILE A 49 -9.58 4.18 17.47
N HIS A 50 -9.49 3.03 18.14
CA HIS A 50 -10.65 2.21 18.50
C HIS A 50 -10.51 1.65 19.92
N ASP A 51 -11.63 1.63 20.65
CA ASP A 51 -11.74 1.00 21.98
C ASP A 51 -12.05 -0.50 21.91
N SER A 52 -12.28 -1.04 20.71
CA SER A 52 -12.62 -2.45 20.47
C SER A 52 -11.40 -3.24 19.99
N PRO A 53 -11.38 -4.58 20.12
CA PRO A 53 -10.31 -5.38 19.51
C PRO A 53 -10.34 -5.28 17.98
N PRO A 54 -9.17 -5.42 17.31
CA PRO A 54 -9.10 -5.41 15.86
C PRO A 54 -9.88 -6.57 15.24
N PRO A 55 -10.42 -6.42 14.02
CA PRO A 55 -11.15 -7.48 13.34
C PRO A 55 -10.34 -8.77 13.20
N GLY A 56 -11.02 -9.90 13.38
CA GLY A 56 -10.41 -11.22 13.25
C GLY A 56 -10.11 -11.59 11.79
N ARG A 57 -10.93 -11.11 10.85
CA ARG A 57 -10.75 -11.35 9.41
C ARG A 57 -9.80 -10.31 8.81
N PRO A 58 -8.74 -10.73 8.08
CA PRO A 58 -7.81 -9.80 7.45
C PRO A 58 -8.47 -8.78 6.51
N GLU A 59 -9.55 -9.16 5.84
CA GLU A 59 -10.26 -8.30 4.87
C GLU A 59 -11.01 -7.15 5.55
N GLU A 60 -11.34 -7.30 6.83
CA GLU A 60 -12.02 -6.29 7.63
C GLU A 60 -11.02 -5.34 8.33
N ARG A 61 -9.71 -5.66 8.28
CA ARG A 61 -8.63 -4.88 8.91
C ARG A 61 -8.30 -3.64 8.08
N VAL A 62 -9.16 -2.64 8.19
CA VAL A 62 -9.02 -1.33 7.54
C VAL A 62 -8.96 -0.25 8.60
N LEU A 63 -8.01 0.68 8.47
CA LEU A 63 -7.93 1.87 9.32
C LEU A 63 -8.58 3.05 8.57
N ASP A 64 -9.68 3.57 9.10
CA ASP A 64 -10.25 4.83 8.60
C ASP A 64 -9.56 6.01 9.30
N LEU A 65 -8.64 6.66 8.59
CA LEU A 65 -7.86 7.80 9.10
C LEU A 65 -8.51 9.15 8.87
N ARG A 66 -9.62 9.21 8.10
CA ARG A 66 -10.30 10.48 7.75
C ARG A 66 -10.77 11.32 8.95
N PRO A 67 -11.30 10.74 10.05
CA PRO A 67 -11.78 11.54 11.17
C PRO A 67 -10.67 11.98 12.14
N TRP A 68 -9.43 11.55 11.92
CA TRP A 68 -8.35 11.70 12.91
C TRP A 68 -7.41 12.86 12.60
N THR A 69 -6.82 13.39 13.66
CA THR A 69 -5.93 14.55 13.61
C THR A 69 -4.54 14.18 13.09
N GLU A 70 -3.79 15.18 12.63
CA GLU A 70 -2.38 15.02 12.25
C GLU A 70 -1.54 14.42 13.39
N LEU A 71 -1.80 14.82 14.64
CA LEU A 71 -1.14 14.27 15.82
C LEU A 71 -1.37 12.76 15.98
N THR A 72 -2.59 12.30 15.69
CA THR A 72 -2.92 10.86 15.76
C THR A 72 -2.17 10.10 14.67
N VAL A 73 -2.10 10.66 13.46
CA VAL A 73 -1.35 10.09 12.34
C VAL A 73 0.15 10.08 12.61
N GLU A 74 0.70 11.11 13.25
CA GLU A 74 2.10 11.16 13.69
C GLU A 74 2.40 10.08 14.74
N ALA A 75 1.53 9.92 15.74
CA ALA A 75 1.66 8.87 16.75
C ALA A 75 1.60 7.46 16.13
N MET A 76 0.76 7.26 15.12
CA MET A 76 0.73 6.01 14.34
C MET A 76 2.02 5.80 13.55
N ALA A 77 2.53 6.84 12.87
CA ALA A 77 3.77 6.76 12.12
C ALA A 77 4.95 6.37 13.03
N GLU A 78 5.02 6.98 14.21
CA GLU A 78 6.05 6.66 15.20
C GLU A 78 5.91 5.24 15.75
N THR A 79 4.68 4.82 16.06
CA THR A 79 4.39 3.43 16.48
C THR A 79 4.87 2.41 15.45
N ILE A 80 4.68 2.69 14.16
CA ILE A 80 5.17 1.86 13.06
C ILE A 80 6.71 1.85 13.04
N ARG A 81 7.36 3.02 13.09
CA ARG A 81 8.82 3.12 13.06
C ARG A 81 9.45 2.35 14.21
N VAL A 82 8.97 2.56 15.43
CA VAL A 82 9.45 1.84 16.62
C VAL A 82 9.33 0.33 16.45
N ALA A 83 8.17 -0.17 16.03
CA ALA A 83 7.97 -1.60 15.83
C ALA A 83 8.90 -2.20 14.77
N LEU A 84 9.18 -1.46 13.69
CA LEU A 84 10.11 -1.90 12.64
C LEU A 84 11.57 -1.83 13.10
N MET A 85 11.96 -0.78 13.81
CA MET A 85 13.30 -0.64 14.39
C MET A 85 13.61 -1.72 15.44
N GLU A 86 12.65 -2.05 16.31
CA GLU A 86 12.75 -3.16 17.27
C GLU A 86 13.01 -4.50 16.59
N ALA A 87 12.57 -4.65 15.35
CA ALA A 87 12.80 -5.82 14.52
C ALA A 87 14.01 -5.68 13.58
N GLU A 88 14.83 -4.64 13.76
CA GLU A 88 16.01 -4.32 12.94
C GLU A 88 15.69 -4.06 11.45
N ILE A 89 14.46 -3.65 11.14
CA ILE A 89 14.01 -3.33 9.78
C ILE A 89 14.10 -1.82 9.56
N GLN A 90 15.13 -1.36 8.83
CA GLN A 90 15.30 0.06 8.45
C GLN A 90 14.75 0.36 7.05
N THR A 91 14.76 -0.65 6.18
CA THR A 91 14.24 -0.55 4.81
C THR A 91 13.18 -1.61 4.62
N LEU A 92 11.94 -1.19 4.34
CA LEU A 92 10.90 -2.10 3.89
C LEU A 92 11.22 -2.51 2.45
N ALA A 93 11.06 -3.79 2.17
CA ALA A 93 11.20 -4.35 0.84
C ALA A 93 10.03 -5.30 0.58
N TRP A 94 9.32 -5.08 -0.51
CA TRP A 94 8.26 -5.96 -0.95
C TRP A 94 8.32 -6.13 -2.47
N ASP A 95 7.86 -7.27 -2.94
CA ASP A 95 7.72 -7.51 -4.37
C ASP A 95 6.26 -7.74 -4.72
N HIS A 96 5.74 -6.80 -5.51
CA HIS A 96 4.42 -6.90 -6.09
C HIS A 96 4.49 -6.27 -7.47
N ALA A 97 4.24 -7.08 -8.51
CA ALA A 97 3.96 -6.52 -9.82
C ALA A 97 2.67 -5.68 -9.68
N PRO A 98 2.62 -4.47 -10.26
CA PRO A 98 1.36 -3.72 -10.35
C PRO A 98 0.28 -4.65 -10.92
N SER A 99 -0.76 -4.92 -10.14
CA SER A 99 -1.89 -5.70 -10.63
C SER A 99 -2.90 -4.76 -11.27
N GLU A 100 -3.55 -5.23 -12.33
CA GLU A 100 -4.75 -4.58 -12.85
C GLU A 100 -5.79 -4.39 -11.72
N PRO A 101 -6.58 -3.29 -11.74
CA PRO A 101 -7.65 -3.08 -10.78
C PRO A 101 -8.59 -4.29 -10.77
N THR A 102 -8.64 -5.00 -9.65
CA THR A 102 -9.51 -6.18 -9.50
C THR A 102 -10.94 -5.84 -9.15
N ASN A 103 -11.18 -4.60 -8.67
CA ASN A 103 -12.50 -4.10 -8.35
C ASN A 103 -12.99 -3.17 -9.45
N THR A 104 -14.18 -3.45 -9.97
CA THR A 104 -14.94 -2.47 -10.73
C THR A 104 -15.23 -1.28 -9.84
N SER A 105 -14.90 -0.09 -10.33
CA SER A 105 -15.23 1.15 -9.63
C SER A 105 -16.74 1.23 -9.41
N THR A 106 -17.15 1.76 -8.27
CA THR A 106 -18.58 1.92 -8.00
C THR A 106 -19.18 2.98 -8.92
N PRO A 107 -20.49 2.93 -9.21
CA PRO A 107 -21.14 3.95 -10.06
C PRO A 107 -20.94 5.38 -9.57
N GLU A 108 -20.81 5.56 -8.25
CA GLU A 108 -20.58 6.87 -7.61
C GLU A 108 -19.17 7.42 -7.87
N ALA A 109 -18.21 6.55 -8.20
CA ALA A 109 -16.84 6.94 -8.54
C ALA A 109 -16.67 7.33 -10.02
N THR A 110 -17.61 6.95 -10.90
CA THR A 110 -17.54 7.21 -12.35
C THR A 110 -17.29 8.68 -12.71
N PRO A 111 -18.01 9.67 -12.14
CA PRO A 111 -17.78 11.07 -12.47
C PRO A 111 -16.38 11.56 -12.09
N LEU A 112 -15.81 11.01 -11.01
CA LEU A 112 -14.45 11.32 -10.57
C LEU A 112 -13.40 10.70 -11.50
N ILE A 113 -13.63 9.48 -11.96
CA ILE A 113 -12.73 8.77 -12.90
C ILE A 113 -12.67 9.50 -14.24
N GLU A 114 -13.82 9.89 -14.78
CA GLU A 114 -13.89 10.66 -16.03
C GLU A 114 -13.16 12.00 -15.92
N ARG A 115 -13.32 12.69 -14.79
CA ARG A 115 -12.61 13.95 -14.52
C ARG A 115 -11.10 13.74 -14.39
N LEU A 116 -10.65 12.68 -13.71
CA LEU A 116 -9.23 12.37 -13.57
C LEU A 116 -8.59 12.01 -14.92
N ALA A 117 -9.29 11.26 -15.77
CA ALA A 117 -8.82 10.91 -17.11
C ALA A 117 -8.60 12.13 -18.01
N GLN A 118 -9.38 13.21 -17.82
CA GLN A 118 -9.18 14.48 -18.53
C GLN A 118 -7.96 15.27 -18.02
N LEU A 119 -7.66 15.18 -16.72
CA LEU A 119 -6.55 15.89 -16.10
C LEU A 119 -5.20 15.20 -16.34
N TYR A 120 -5.21 13.88 -16.42
CA TYR A 120 -4.03 13.05 -16.65
C TYR A 120 -4.30 12.10 -17.83
N PRO A 121 -4.30 12.63 -19.07
CA PRO A 121 -4.44 11.78 -20.25
C PRO A 121 -3.29 10.77 -20.27
N ARG A 122 -3.62 9.48 -20.31
CA ARG A 122 -2.63 8.42 -20.41
C ARG A 122 -1.80 8.62 -21.69
N PRO A 123 -0.47 8.53 -21.66
CA PRO A 123 0.33 8.44 -22.87
C PRO A 123 -0.16 7.24 -23.70
N PRO A 124 -0.11 7.29 -25.04
CA PRO A 124 -0.39 6.12 -25.85
C PRO A 124 0.56 5.00 -25.41
N GLU A 125 0.00 3.83 -25.10
CA GLU A 125 0.78 2.63 -24.82
C GLU A 125 1.68 2.37 -26.04
N GLU A 126 3.00 2.38 -25.84
CA GLU A 126 3.92 1.86 -26.84
C GLU A 126 3.58 0.38 -27.03
N THR A 127 2.87 0.07 -28.11
CA THR A 127 2.73 -1.30 -28.59
C THR A 127 4.13 -1.84 -28.82
N ASP A 128 4.58 -2.68 -27.90
CA ASP A 128 5.80 -3.49 -28.02
C ASP A 128 5.66 -4.38 -29.26
N SER A 129 6.07 -3.83 -30.40
CA SER A 129 6.16 -4.54 -31.68
C SER A 129 7.56 -5.10 -31.80
N ASP A 130 7.92 -6.00 -30.90
CA ASP A 130 9.09 -6.87 -31.06
C ASP A 130 8.63 -8.33 -31.14
N GLN A 131 8.15 -8.71 -32.33
CA GLN A 131 8.23 -10.10 -32.79
C GLN A 131 9.15 -10.15 -34.00
N THR A 132 10.43 -10.37 -33.69
CA THR A 132 11.45 -10.76 -34.65
C THR A 132 11.25 -12.22 -35.09
N ALA A 133 11.51 -12.46 -36.39
CA ALA A 133 11.95 -13.70 -37.03
C ALA A 133 10.93 -14.63 -37.74
N ASP A 134 11.11 -14.62 -39.07
CA ASP A 134 11.36 -15.80 -39.92
C ASP A 134 10.20 -16.33 -40.77
N ALA A 135 10.25 -15.98 -42.07
CA ALA A 135 9.55 -16.70 -43.12
C ALA A 135 10.38 -16.64 -44.42
N VAL A 136 11.34 -17.57 -44.54
CA VAL A 136 11.89 -18.02 -45.84
C VAL A 136 10.82 -18.90 -46.52
N PRO A 137 10.55 -18.73 -47.84
CA PRO A 137 10.89 -19.85 -48.72
C PRO A 137 11.32 -19.47 -50.17
N ARG A 138 12.33 -20.23 -50.63
CA ARG A 138 12.68 -20.72 -51.98
C ARG A 138 12.66 -19.80 -53.20
#